data_AF-A0A7J0F1R4-F1
#
_entry.id   AF-A0A7J0F1R4-F1
#
_cell.length_a   1.000
_cell.length_b   1.000
_cell.length_c   1.000
_cell.angle_alpha   90.00
_cell.angle_beta   90.00
_cell.angle_gamma   90.00
#
_symmetry.space_group_name_H-M   'P 1'
#
loop_
_entity.id
_entity.type
_entity.pdbx_description
1 polymer ?
#
loop_
_entity_poly.entity_id
_entity_poly.type
_entity_poly.pdbx_seq_one_letter_code
_entity_poly.pdbx_strand_id
1 'polypeptide(L)'
;MSTSLATFLFLLPLLAITNFISCEQNDLDVVQMVRAGVQTALDWARANSGPHVLDQGFDYGGHLSLSDCVKLYEDTKPLLTQLESGDGLSREDAVTWLSGALASHRSCLDGLGEKGLGFEAHVAQNLSLMLGEALALYGSKTSLGHKSNERQMRPKSNQNGGLLASWNPATSEADLVVAKDGSGNYKTINEAVAALARMGQRRPERVVIYVKSGAYGERVEIQRNMKNVMFVGDGMDKTIVTGTRNVVDGASTLSSATFGKSINITFVLLY
;
A
#
# COMPACT_ATOMS: atom_id res chain seq x y z
N MET A 1 -34.40 -28.21 -67.46
CA MET A 1 -34.18 -26.75 -67.36
C MET A 1 -34.54 -26.34 -65.94
N SER A 2 -33.57 -25.77 -65.20
CA SER A 2 -33.66 -24.85 -64.03
C SER A 2 -34.75 -25.07 -62.96
N THR A 3 -34.49 -25.05 -61.65
CA THR A 3 -33.43 -24.37 -60.85
C THR A 3 -33.19 -25.06 -59.51
N SER A 4 -31.93 -24.95 -59.10
CA SER A 4 -31.28 -25.23 -57.80
C SER A 4 -32.08 -24.86 -56.54
N LEU A 5 -32.15 -25.78 -55.57
CA LEU A 5 -32.65 -25.55 -54.22
C LEU A 5 -32.06 -26.60 -53.27
N ALA A 6 -30.83 -26.38 -52.76
CA ALA A 6 -30.32 -26.88 -51.47
C ALA A 6 -28.80 -26.66 -51.32
N THR A 7 -28.38 -25.45 -50.93
CA THR A 7 -27.06 -25.24 -50.31
C THR A 7 -27.08 -23.94 -49.52
N PHE A 8 -27.77 -23.92 -48.38
CA PHE A 8 -27.63 -22.86 -47.37
C PHE A 8 -28.03 -23.41 -46.01
N LEU A 9 -27.14 -24.19 -45.37
CA LEU A 9 -27.28 -24.61 -43.97
C LEU A 9 -25.92 -24.96 -43.34
N PHE A 10 -24.94 -24.07 -43.48
CA PHE A 10 -23.73 -24.07 -42.64
C PHE A 10 -23.30 -22.63 -42.33
N LEU A 11 -24.20 -21.83 -41.78
CA LEU A 11 -23.85 -20.58 -41.11
C LEU A 11 -24.85 -20.38 -39.97
N LEU A 12 -24.41 -20.76 -38.77
CA LEU A 12 -24.73 -20.18 -37.45
C LEU A 12 -24.12 -21.12 -36.37
N PRO A 13 -23.57 -20.63 -35.24
CA PRO A 13 -23.22 -19.26 -34.88
C PRO A 13 -21.79 -19.13 -34.27
N LEU A 14 -20.97 -18.20 -34.78
CA LEU A 14 -19.73 -17.75 -34.13
C LEU A 14 -19.95 -16.42 -33.36
N LEU A 15 -21.15 -16.24 -32.81
CA LEU A 15 -21.62 -15.00 -32.19
C LEU A 15 -21.98 -15.15 -30.69
N ALA A 16 -21.40 -16.15 -30.01
CA ALA A 16 -21.59 -16.35 -28.58
C ALA A 16 -20.30 -16.24 -27.75
N ILE A 17 -19.23 -15.60 -28.26
CA ILE A 17 -18.02 -15.32 -27.48
C ILE A 17 -17.72 -13.81 -27.34
N THR A 18 -18.38 -12.93 -28.10
CA THR A 18 -18.05 -11.49 -28.07
C THR A 18 -18.60 -10.70 -26.89
N ASN A 19 -19.40 -11.30 -25.99
CA ASN A 19 -19.94 -10.60 -24.82
C ASN A 19 -19.20 -10.90 -23.50
N PHE A 20 -18.24 -11.83 -23.48
CA PHE A 20 -17.37 -12.02 -22.32
C PHE A 20 -16.11 -11.14 -22.37
N ILE A 21 -15.63 -10.79 -23.56
CA ILE A 21 -14.39 -10.03 -23.76
C ILE A 21 -14.57 -8.54 -23.43
N SER A 22 -15.73 -7.95 -23.71
CA SER A 22 -15.93 -6.49 -23.56
C SER A 22 -15.91 -5.97 -22.11
N CYS A 23 -16.23 -6.81 -21.12
CA CYS A 23 -16.19 -6.39 -19.71
C CYS A 23 -14.78 -6.49 -19.12
N GLU A 24 -14.02 -7.50 -19.50
CA GLU A 24 -12.65 -7.73 -19.04
C GLU A 24 -11.64 -6.79 -19.72
N GLN A 25 -11.86 -6.47 -21.00
CA GLN A 25 -11.06 -5.49 -21.74
C GLN A 25 -11.20 -4.07 -21.14
N ASN A 26 -12.43 -3.67 -20.79
CA ASN A 26 -12.70 -2.34 -20.23
C ASN A 26 -12.12 -2.17 -18.81
N ASP A 27 -12.12 -3.23 -17.99
CA ASP A 27 -11.54 -3.21 -16.64
C ASP A 27 -9.99 -3.11 -16.70
N LEU A 28 -9.35 -3.90 -17.58
CA LEU A 28 -7.90 -3.88 -17.76
C LEU A 28 -7.40 -2.54 -18.32
N ASP A 29 -8.08 -1.99 -19.33
CA ASP A 29 -7.70 -0.71 -19.95
C ASP A 29 -7.73 0.44 -18.93
N VAL A 30 -8.66 0.42 -17.98
CA VAL A 30 -8.77 1.42 -16.91
C VAL A 30 -7.61 1.33 -15.92
N VAL A 31 -7.24 0.12 -15.49
CA VAL A 31 -6.09 -0.05 -14.59
C VAL A 31 -4.79 0.38 -15.26
N GLN A 32 -4.65 0.13 -16.57
CA GLN A 32 -3.52 0.62 -17.38
C GLN A 32 -3.42 2.14 -17.39
N MET A 33 -4.54 2.84 -17.59
CA MET A 33 -4.58 4.30 -17.52
C MET A 33 -4.20 4.81 -16.13
N VAL A 34 -4.72 4.19 -15.07
CA VAL A 34 -4.40 4.56 -13.68
C VAL A 34 -2.90 4.39 -13.41
N ARG A 35 -2.30 3.25 -13.78
CA ARG A 35 -0.85 3.03 -13.62
C ARG A 35 -0.05 4.04 -14.43
N ALA A 36 -0.44 4.31 -15.67
CA ALA A 36 0.24 5.31 -16.49
C ALA A 36 0.19 6.71 -15.84
N GLY A 37 -0.97 7.11 -15.32
CA GLY A 37 -1.13 8.35 -14.56
C GLY A 37 -0.27 8.40 -13.29
N VAL A 38 -0.22 7.31 -12.52
CA VAL A 38 0.69 7.19 -11.36
C VAL A 38 2.16 7.31 -11.78
N GLN A 39 2.54 6.72 -12.91
CA GLN A 39 3.90 6.82 -13.43
C GLN A 39 4.24 8.26 -13.84
N THR A 40 3.35 8.95 -14.55
CA THR A 40 3.53 10.37 -14.90
C THR A 40 3.68 11.24 -13.64
N ALA A 41 2.85 11.02 -12.62
CA ALA A 41 2.92 11.75 -11.37
C ALA A 41 4.24 11.48 -10.60
N LEU A 42 4.72 10.23 -10.63
CA LEU A 42 6.01 9.84 -10.06
C LEU A 42 7.18 10.51 -10.77
N ASP A 43 7.19 10.53 -12.10
CA ASP A 43 8.26 11.13 -12.89
C ASP A 43 8.33 12.65 -12.68
N TRP A 44 7.16 13.31 -12.61
CA TRP A 44 7.07 14.71 -12.21
C TRP A 44 7.65 14.93 -10.82
N ALA A 45 7.26 14.11 -9.82
CA ALA A 45 7.73 14.27 -8.45
C ALA A 45 9.25 14.11 -8.36
N ARG A 46 9.83 13.13 -9.07
CA ARG A 46 11.28 12.92 -9.13
C ARG A 46 12.04 14.05 -9.81
N ALA A 47 11.49 14.61 -10.89
CA ALA A 47 12.10 15.74 -11.58
C ALA A 47 12.19 16.97 -10.69
N ASN A 48 11.23 17.12 -9.77
CA ASN A 48 11.15 18.26 -8.85
C ASN A 48 11.77 17.97 -7.47
N SER A 49 12.03 16.70 -7.11
CA SER A 49 12.67 16.30 -5.84
C SER A 49 14.20 16.21 -5.91
N GLY A 50 14.83 16.72 -6.97
CA GLY A 50 16.28 16.61 -7.19
C GLY A 50 17.11 17.64 -6.39
N PRO A 51 18.41 17.38 -6.15
CA PRO A 51 19.30 18.26 -5.37
C PRO A 51 19.52 19.64 -6.01
N HIS A 52 19.25 19.79 -7.31
CA HIS A 52 19.38 21.07 -8.03
C HIS A 52 18.27 22.09 -7.71
N VAL A 53 17.20 21.69 -7.02
CA VAL A 53 16.08 22.59 -6.63
C VAL A 53 16.41 23.37 -5.35
N LEU A 54 17.46 22.97 -4.61
CA LEU A 54 17.90 23.65 -3.37
C LEU A 54 18.54 25.03 -3.61
N ASP A 55 18.81 25.42 -4.85
CA ASP A 55 19.46 26.70 -5.21
C ASP A 55 18.46 27.81 -5.59
N GLN A 56 17.15 27.52 -5.59
CA GLN A 56 16.09 28.48 -5.99
C GLN A 56 15.30 29.10 -4.81
N GLY A 57 15.82 29.01 -3.58
CA GLY A 57 15.12 29.59 -2.41
C GLY A 57 13.90 28.78 -1.94
N PHE A 58 13.84 27.50 -2.30
CA PHE A 58 12.80 26.58 -1.81
C PHE A 58 13.02 26.24 -0.33
N ASP A 59 11.96 26.40 0.46
CA ASP A 59 11.89 25.95 1.86
C ASP A 59 12.17 24.44 1.95
N TYR A 60 12.94 24.04 2.98
CA TYR A 60 13.31 22.64 3.27
C TYR A 60 12.06 21.72 3.31
N GLY A 61 10.90 22.28 3.66
CA GLY A 61 9.61 21.60 3.64
C GLY A 61 9.08 21.19 2.26
N GLY A 62 9.40 21.93 1.19
CA GLY A 62 8.96 21.63 -0.18
C GLY A 62 9.61 20.37 -0.75
N HIS A 63 10.93 20.23 -0.55
CA HIS A 63 11.67 19.03 -0.93
C HIS A 63 11.17 17.77 -0.20
N LEU A 64 10.83 17.90 1.09
CA LEU A 64 10.25 16.81 1.88
C LEU A 64 8.93 16.32 1.29
N SER A 65 8.03 17.24 0.92
CA SER A 65 6.70 16.90 0.39
C SER A 65 6.78 16.26 -1.00
N LEU A 66 7.73 16.67 -1.83
CA LEU A 66 8.03 16.03 -3.11
C LEU A 66 8.61 14.62 -2.93
N SER A 67 9.53 14.44 -1.97
CA SER A 67 10.05 13.11 -1.61
C SER A 67 8.94 12.19 -1.09
N ASP A 68 7.96 12.73 -0.37
CA ASP A 68 6.81 11.97 0.11
C ASP A 68 5.92 11.51 -1.06
N CYS A 69 5.67 12.37 -2.05
CA CYS A 69 4.98 12.00 -3.28
C CYS A 69 5.69 10.85 -4.02
N VAL A 70 7.02 10.93 -4.18
CA VAL A 70 7.81 9.85 -4.79
C VAL A 70 7.57 8.53 -4.05
N LYS A 71 7.66 8.55 -2.72
CA LYS A 71 7.46 7.37 -1.89
C LYS A 71 6.06 6.77 -2.06
N LEU A 72 5.02 7.60 -2.00
CA LEU A 72 3.61 7.21 -2.14
C LEU A 72 3.30 6.58 -3.50
N TYR A 73 3.83 7.15 -4.60
CA TYR A 73 3.62 6.60 -5.93
C TYR A 73 4.45 5.35 -6.21
N GLU A 74 5.69 5.30 -5.73
CA GLU A 74 6.49 4.07 -5.84
C GLU A 74 5.84 2.90 -5.08
N ASP A 75 5.17 3.20 -3.96
CA ASP A 75 4.44 2.24 -3.14
C ASP A 75 3.18 1.72 -3.87
N THR A 76 2.51 2.61 -4.60
CA THR A 76 1.27 2.32 -5.33
C THR A 76 1.52 1.53 -6.62
N LYS A 77 2.56 1.89 -7.38
CA LYS A 77 2.84 1.31 -8.71
C LYS A 77 2.86 -0.23 -8.78
N PRO A 78 3.56 -0.98 -7.90
CA PRO A 78 3.61 -2.44 -8.00
C PRO A 78 2.25 -3.10 -7.76
N LEU A 79 1.39 -2.50 -6.93
CA LEU A 79 0.03 -2.99 -6.69
C LEU A 79 -0.80 -2.89 -7.97
N LEU A 80 -0.69 -1.76 -8.68
CA LEU A 80 -1.38 -1.57 -9.96
C LEU A 80 -0.86 -2.53 -11.03
N THR A 81 0.46 -2.77 -11.10
CA THR A 81 1.03 -3.77 -12.02
C THR A 81 0.48 -5.18 -11.74
N GLN A 82 0.31 -5.54 -10.47
CA GLN A 82 -0.27 -6.83 -10.12
C GLN A 82 -1.77 -6.90 -10.45
N LEU A 83 -2.50 -5.80 -10.26
CA LEU A 83 -3.90 -5.69 -10.66
C LEU A 83 -4.08 -5.88 -12.18
N GLU A 84 -3.14 -5.39 -13.00
CA GLU A 84 -3.15 -5.57 -14.45
C GLU A 84 -2.84 -6.99 -14.90
N SER A 85 -1.96 -7.69 -14.17
CA SER A 85 -1.68 -9.08 -14.49
C SER A 85 -2.87 -10.00 -14.21
N GLY A 86 -3.84 -9.56 -13.40
CA GLY A 86 -5.01 -10.35 -13.02
C GLY A 86 -4.70 -11.60 -12.19
N ASP A 87 -3.44 -11.80 -11.77
CA ASP A 87 -3.00 -13.06 -11.16
C ASP A 87 -3.46 -13.16 -9.70
N GLY A 88 -4.40 -14.08 -9.45
CA GLY A 88 -4.85 -14.46 -8.12
C GLY A 88 -5.57 -13.38 -7.31
N LEU A 89 -6.04 -12.30 -7.95
CA LEU A 89 -6.54 -11.12 -7.26
C LEU A 89 -8.07 -11.07 -7.20
N SER A 90 -8.62 -10.85 -6.01
CA SER A 90 -10.06 -10.66 -5.84
C SER A 90 -10.50 -9.25 -6.21
N ARG A 91 -11.80 -9.07 -6.43
CA ARG A 91 -12.39 -7.74 -6.65
C ARG A 91 -12.21 -6.86 -5.42
N GLU A 92 -12.30 -7.45 -4.23
CA GLU A 92 -12.09 -6.79 -2.95
C GLU A 92 -10.65 -6.28 -2.82
N ASP A 93 -9.67 -7.05 -3.30
CA ASP A 93 -8.26 -6.62 -3.37
C ASP A 93 -8.10 -5.44 -4.34
N ALA A 94 -8.73 -5.50 -5.51
CA ALA A 94 -8.72 -4.41 -6.48
C ALA A 94 -9.28 -3.10 -5.88
N VAL A 95 -10.44 -3.18 -5.23
CA VAL A 95 -11.05 -2.03 -4.53
C VAL A 95 -10.12 -1.52 -3.43
N THR A 96 -9.50 -2.42 -2.66
CA THR A 96 -8.55 -2.07 -1.59
C THR A 96 -7.34 -1.31 -2.13
N TRP A 97 -6.73 -1.83 -3.20
CA TRP A 97 -5.52 -1.25 -3.78
C TRP A 97 -5.78 0.07 -4.50
N LEU A 98 -6.88 0.16 -5.25
CA LEU A 98 -7.31 1.41 -5.88
C LEU A 98 -7.68 2.47 -4.84
N SER A 99 -8.30 2.08 -3.71
CA SER A 99 -8.60 2.99 -2.61
C SER A 99 -7.32 3.52 -1.96
N GLY A 100 -6.33 2.64 -1.75
CA GLY A 100 -5.01 2.99 -1.26
C GLY A 100 -4.24 3.91 -2.23
N ALA A 101 -4.34 3.66 -3.54
CA ALA A 101 -3.77 4.50 -4.57
C ALA A 101 -4.37 5.92 -4.57
N LEU A 102 -5.70 6.03 -4.46
CA LEU A 102 -6.39 7.32 -4.35
C LEU A 102 -6.03 8.08 -3.07
N ALA A 103 -5.97 7.39 -1.93
CA ALA A 103 -5.54 7.98 -0.67
C ALA A 103 -4.09 8.48 -0.74
N SER A 104 -3.20 7.70 -1.37
CA SER A 104 -1.79 8.06 -1.59
C SER A 104 -1.67 9.30 -2.48
N HIS A 105 -2.42 9.33 -3.58
CA HIS A 105 -2.45 10.48 -4.48
C HIS A 105 -2.93 11.75 -3.76
N ARG A 106 -4.04 11.68 -3.02
CA ARG A 106 -4.56 12.81 -2.22
C ARG A 106 -3.57 13.28 -1.15
N SER A 107 -2.96 12.34 -0.42
CA SER A 107 -1.95 12.66 0.60
C SER A 107 -0.73 13.39 0.03
N CYS A 108 -0.31 13.02 -1.19
CA CYS A 108 0.73 13.75 -1.91
C CYS A 108 0.29 15.19 -2.22
N LEU A 109 -0.93 15.39 -2.75
CA LEU A 109 -1.44 16.73 -3.05
C LEU A 109 -1.58 17.59 -1.78
N ASP A 110 -2.07 17.01 -0.68
CA ASP A 110 -2.19 17.69 0.60
C ASP A 110 -0.81 18.15 1.11
N GLY A 111 0.20 17.28 1.08
CA GLY A 111 1.57 17.62 1.47
C GLY A 111 2.20 18.72 0.62
N LEU A 112 1.94 18.75 -0.69
CA LEU A 112 2.38 19.84 -1.56
C LEU A 112 1.65 21.15 -1.24
N GLY A 113 0.34 21.08 -1.00
CA GLY A 113 -0.50 22.22 -0.62
C GLY A 113 -0.05 22.89 0.68
N GLU A 114 0.35 22.10 1.69
CA GLU A 114 0.93 22.58 2.96
C GLU A 114 2.17 23.47 2.77
N LYS A 115 2.91 23.28 1.67
CA LYS A 115 4.14 24.01 1.36
C LYS A 115 3.95 25.07 0.27
N GLY A 116 2.70 25.35 -0.12
CA GLY A 116 2.39 26.28 -1.19
C GLY A 116 2.90 25.82 -2.55
N LEU A 117 3.20 24.52 -2.71
CA LEU A 117 3.63 23.96 -3.97
C LEU A 117 2.42 23.53 -4.79
N GLY A 118 2.30 24.08 -5.98
CA GLY A 118 1.34 23.61 -6.98
C GLY A 118 1.93 22.45 -7.76
N PHE A 119 1.24 21.31 -7.77
CA PHE A 119 1.35 20.36 -8.86
C PHE A 119 0.90 21.06 -10.15
N GLU A 120 1.38 20.67 -11.33
CA GLU A 120 0.67 21.07 -12.55
C GLU A 120 -0.77 20.57 -12.43
N ALA A 121 -1.73 21.49 -12.27
CA ALA A 121 -3.10 21.19 -11.85
C ALA A 121 -3.77 20.12 -12.74
N HIS A 122 -3.39 20.07 -14.02
CA HIS A 122 -3.85 19.09 -14.98
C HIS A 122 -3.41 17.65 -14.65
N VAL A 123 -2.17 17.42 -14.23
CA VAL A 123 -1.67 16.07 -13.93
C VAL A 123 -2.32 15.53 -12.64
N ALA A 124 -2.56 16.40 -11.65
CA ALA A 124 -3.23 16.03 -10.40
C ALA A 124 -4.73 15.70 -10.60
N GLN A 125 -5.46 16.56 -11.31
CA GLN A 125 -6.90 16.38 -11.52
C GLN A 125 -7.20 15.15 -12.37
N ASN A 126 -6.38 14.90 -13.40
CA ASN A 126 -6.55 13.74 -14.27
C ASN A 126 -6.37 12.42 -13.51
N LEU A 127 -5.37 12.30 -12.63
CA LEU A 127 -5.15 11.08 -11.86
C LEU A 127 -6.23 10.85 -10.80
N SER A 128 -6.68 11.90 -10.11
CA SER A 128 -7.80 11.81 -9.18
C SER A 128 -9.08 11.27 -9.84
N LEU A 129 -9.38 11.74 -11.06
CA LEU A 129 -10.53 11.27 -11.83
C LEU A 129 -10.37 9.81 -12.25
N MET A 130 -9.23 9.44 -12.85
CA MET A 130 -8.95 8.07 -13.29
C MET A 130 -9.08 7.06 -12.14
N LEU A 131 -8.54 7.39 -10.96
CA LEU A 131 -8.64 6.56 -9.76
C LEU A 131 -10.10 6.44 -9.26
N GLY A 132 -10.87 7.53 -9.33
CA GLY A 132 -12.29 7.53 -8.99
C GLY A 132 -13.15 6.67 -9.92
N GLU A 133 -12.89 6.74 -11.23
CA GLU A 133 -13.57 5.92 -12.24
C GLU A 133 -13.24 4.44 -12.08
N ALA A 134 -11.96 4.10 -11.87
CA ALA A 134 -11.53 2.74 -11.58
C ALA A 134 -12.23 2.19 -10.32
N LEU A 135 -12.30 2.97 -9.24
CA LEU A 135 -13.03 2.58 -8.04
C LEU A 135 -14.53 2.39 -8.28
N ALA A 136 -15.16 3.22 -9.11
CA ALA A 136 -16.57 3.06 -9.45
C ALA A 136 -16.80 1.75 -10.21
N LEU A 137 -15.93 1.41 -11.16
CA LEU A 137 -16.02 0.17 -11.93
C LEU A 137 -15.85 -1.07 -11.05
N TYR A 138 -14.78 -1.11 -10.25
CA TYR A 138 -14.53 -2.22 -9.34
C TYR A 138 -15.49 -2.21 -8.13
N GLY A 139 -16.09 -1.08 -7.77
CA GLY A 139 -17.03 -0.92 -6.64
C GLY A 139 -18.50 -1.22 -6.98
N SER A 140 -18.92 -1.02 -8.24
CA SER A 140 -20.34 -1.06 -8.65
C SER A 140 -20.90 -2.46 -8.99
N LYS A 141 -20.06 -3.47 -9.25
CA LYS A 141 -20.49 -4.86 -9.50
C LYS A 141 -21.04 -5.60 -8.26
N THR A 142 -21.72 -4.95 -7.31
CA THR A 142 -22.56 -5.66 -6.33
C THR A 142 -23.80 -6.17 -7.06
N SER A 143 -23.72 -7.38 -7.62
CA SER A 143 -24.91 -8.06 -8.08
C SER A 143 -25.87 -8.23 -6.91
N LEU A 144 -27.06 -7.64 -7.07
CA LEU A 144 -28.25 -8.06 -6.34
C LEU A 144 -28.42 -9.57 -6.60
N GLY A 145 -28.15 -10.39 -5.58
CA GLY A 145 -28.53 -11.81 -5.58
C GLY A 145 -27.39 -12.83 -5.66
N HIS A 146 -26.70 -13.06 -4.55
CA HIS A 146 -26.34 -14.40 -4.12
C HIS A 146 -26.38 -14.47 -2.59
N LYS A 147 -27.39 -15.15 -2.03
CA LYS A 147 -27.25 -15.75 -0.70
C LYS A 147 -26.38 -17.00 -0.87
N SER A 148 -25.08 -16.86 -1.07
CA SER A 148 -24.18 -17.98 -0.79
C SER A 148 -24.01 -18.04 0.72
N ASN A 149 -24.34 -19.19 1.32
CA ASN A 149 -23.80 -19.59 2.61
C ASN A 149 -22.29 -19.87 2.42
N GLU A 150 -21.53 -18.89 1.97
CA GLU A 150 -20.08 -18.95 1.97
C GLU A 150 -19.65 -18.67 3.39
N ARG A 151 -19.38 -19.76 4.09
CA ARG A 151 -18.54 -19.75 5.28
C ARG A 151 -17.29 -18.97 4.91
N GLN A 152 -17.24 -17.73 5.39
CA GLN A 152 -16.08 -16.87 5.37
C GLN A 152 -14.86 -17.75 5.62
N MET A 153 -14.04 -17.91 4.58
CA MET A 153 -12.82 -18.70 4.67
C MET A 153 -11.90 -17.94 5.61
N ARG A 154 -12.03 -18.26 6.91
CA ARG A 154 -11.04 -17.91 7.92
C ARG A 154 -9.70 -18.35 7.33
N PRO A 155 -8.69 -17.47 7.28
CA PRO A 155 -7.37 -17.86 6.81
C PRO A 155 -6.98 -19.13 7.59
N LYS A 156 -6.69 -20.21 6.85
CA LYS A 156 -6.29 -21.47 7.47
C LYS A 156 -5.06 -21.16 8.31
N SER A 157 -5.22 -21.28 9.63
CA SER A 157 -4.16 -21.14 10.61
C SER A 157 -3.02 -22.07 10.18
N ASN A 158 -1.95 -21.50 9.66
CA ASN A 158 -0.73 -22.26 9.44
C ASN A 158 -0.28 -22.75 10.82
N GLN A 159 -0.11 -24.05 11.00
CA GLN A 159 0.04 -24.67 12.34
C GLN A 159 1.29 -24.22 13.12
N ASN A 160 2.15 -23.41 12.49
CA ASN A 160 3.39 -22.92 13.08
C ASN A 160 3.39 -21.40 13.36
N GLY A 161 2.32 -20.68 13.01
CA GLY A 161 2.24 -19.23 13.17
C GLY A 161 0.92 -18.85 13.81
N GLY A 162 0.85 -18.97 15.14
CA GLY A 162 -0.32 -18.60 15.94
C GLY A 162 -0.90 -17.24 15.56
N LEU A 163 -2.21 -17.09 15.81
CA LEU A 163 -2.90 -15.81 15.65
C LEU A 163 -2.25 -14.75 16.54
N LEU A 164 -2.32 -13.47 16.17
CA LEU A 164 -1.83 -12.36 17.00
C LEU A 164 -2.33 -12.42 18.44
N ALA A 165 -3.57 -12.89 18.62
CA ALA A 165 -4.22 -13.08 19.90
C ALA A 165 -3.60 -14.19 20.79
N SER A 166 -2.68 -15.01 20.26
CA SER A 166 -2.00 -16.07 21.02
C SER A 166 -0.61 -15.68 21.51
N TRP A 167 -0.14 -14.44 21.26
CA TRP A 167 1.12 -13.99 21.83
C TRP A 167 1.04 -13.94 23.35
N ASN A 168 2.02 -14.52 24.02
CA ASN A 168 2.20 -14.42 25.46
C ASN A 168 3.69 -14.23 25.75
N PRO A 169 4.12 -13.13 26.39
CA PRO A 169 5.53 -12.87 26.67
C PRO A 169 6.21 -13.94 27.53
N ALA A 170 5.45 -14.78 28.25
CA ALA A 170 5.99 -15.88 29.05
C ALA A 170 6.24 -17.18 28.25
N THR A 171 5.58 -17.37 27.10
CA THR A 171 5.61 -18.65 26.36
C THR A 171 5.94 -18.50 24.88
N SER A 172 5.87 -17.28 24.33
CA SER A 172 6.19 -16.98 22.96
C SER A 172 7.64 -16.53 22.83
N GLU A 173 8.32 -17.00 21.78
CA GLU A 173 9.69 -16.58 21.46
C GLU A 173 9.67 -15.38 20.51
N ALA A 174 10.44 -14.35 20.85
CA ALA A 174 10.69 -13.20 19.98
C ALA A 174 12.02 -13.40 19.24
N ASP A 175 12.09 -12.97 17.99
CA ASP A 175 13.36 -12.94 17.24
C ASP A 175 14.26 -11.80 17.75
N LEU A 176 13.67 -10.64 18.06
CA LEU A 176 14.37 -9.47 18.59
C LEU A 176 13.60 -8.89 19.78
N VAL A 177 14.32 -8.54 20.85
CA VAL A 177 13.78 -7.90 22.05
C VAL A 177 14.33 -6.48 22.17
N VAL A 178 13.44 -5.51 22.34
CA VAL A 178 13.77 -4.10 22.59
C VAL A 178 13.41 -3.78 24.04
N ALA A 179 14.39 -3.30 24.81
CA ALA A 179 14.18 -2.94 26.21
C ALA A 179 15.06 -1.75 26.62
N LYS A 180 14.43 -0.68 27.09
CA LYS A 180 15.15 0.56 27.50
C LYS A 180 16.11 0.34 28.66
N ASP A 181 15.78 -0.59 29.55
CA ASP A 181 16.59 -0.97 30.70
C ASP A 181 17.86 -1.77 30.33
N GLY A 182 18.00 -2.15 29.05
CA GLY A 182 19.12 -2.95 28.55
C GLY A 182 18.95 -4.47 28.74
N SER A 183 17.79 -4.94 29.20
CA SER A 183 17.49 -6.37 29.36
C SER A 183 17.14 -7.10 28.05
N GLY A 184 17.17 -6.40 26.92
CA GLY A 184 16.86 -6.91 25.58
C GLY A 184 18.08 -6.88 24.64
N ASN A 185 17.87 -7.20 23.37
CA ASN A 185 18.91 -7.11 22.33
C ASN A 185 19.25 -5.67 21.96
N TYR A 186 18.26 -4.78 21.98
CA TYR A 186 18.40 -3.37 21.59
C TYR A 186 17.72 -2.45 22.61
N LYS A 187 18.16 -1.18 22.68
CA LYS A 187 17.56 -0.17 23.57
C LYS A 187 16.45 0.61 22.87
N THR A 188 16.49 0.69 21.55
CA THR A 188 15.53 1.44 20.72
C THR A 188 14.89 0.55 19.65
N ILE A 189 13.72 0.95 19.18
CA ILE A 189 13.01 0.25 18.11
C ILE A 189 13.76 0.44 16.79
N ASN A 190 14.31 1.63 16.54
CA ASN A 190 15.11 1.91 15.35
C ASN A 190 16.37 1.04 15.23
N GLU A 191 17.04 0.72 16.34
CA GLU A 191 18.17 -0.23 16.33
C GLU A 191 17.72 -1.64 15.88
N ALA A 192 16.57 -2.11 16.39
CA ALA A 192 16.00 -3.39 15.99
C ALA A 192 15.61 -3.39 14.51
N VAL A 193 14.99 -2.32 14.01
CA VAL A 193 14.65 -2.16 12.59
C VAL A 193 15.90 -2.10 11.72
N ALA A 194 16.96 -1.41 12.16
CA ALA A 194 18.23 -1.35 11.43
C ALA A 194 18.97 -2.69 11.41
N ALA A 195 18.89 -3.47 12.49
CA ALA A 195 19.41 -4.83 12.53
C ALA A 195 18.61 -5.74 11.59
N LEU A 196 17.29 -5.61 11.62
CA LEU A 196 16.41 -6.33 10.72
C LEU A 196 16.72 -6.02 9.26
N ALA A 197 16.95 -4.75 8.91
CA ALA A 197 17.36 -4.32 7.56
C ALA A 197 18.62 -5.07 7.08
N ARG A 198 19.63 -5.17 7.96
CA ARG A 198 20.92 -5.81 7.67
C ARG A 198 20.81 -7.31 7.39
N MET A 199 19.77 -7.98 7.90
CA MET A 199 19.53 -9.40 7.61
C MET A 199 19.15 -9.66 6.14
N GLY A 200 18.65 -8.65 5.42
CA GLY A 200 18.41 -8.78 3.97
C GLY A 200 17.49 -9.95 3.62
N GLN A 201 17.93 -10.83 2.73
CA GLN A 201 17.20 -12.04 2.30
C GLN A 201 17.34 -13.23 3.26
N ARG A 202 18.19 -13.13 4.30
CA ARG A 202 18.42 -14.20 5.28
C ARG A 202 17.40 -14.18 6.42
N ARG A 203 16.37 -13.33 6.32
CA ARG A 203 15.35 -13.15 7.34
C ARG A 203 14.43 -14.37 7.42
N PRO A 204 13.97 -14.74 8.62
CA PRO A 204 12.84 -15.66 8.80
C PRO A 204 11.60 -15.20 8.02
N GLU A 205 10.69 -16.13 7.73
CA GLU A 205 9.42 -15.85 7.03
C GLU A 205 8.57 -14.80 7.77
N ARG A 206 8.62 -14.82 9.11
CA ARG A 206 8.01 -13.83 10.00
C ARG A 206 9.05 -13.45 11.05
N VAL A 207 9.20 -12.15 11.29
CA VAL A 207 10.06 -11.65 12.38
C VAL A 207 9.22 -10.98 13.44
N VAL A 208 9.38 -11.41 14.69
CA VAL A 208 8.72 -10.87 15.86
C VAL A 208 9.68 -9.99 16.66
N ILE A 209 9.34 -8.71 16.76
CA ILE A 209 10.03 -7.72 17.57
C ILE A 209 9.19 -7.46 18.83
N TYR A 210 9.65 -7.96 19.97
CA TYR A 210 9.03 -7.71 21.26
C TYR A 210 9.61 -6.45 21.90
N VAL A 211 8.77 -5.46 22.17
CA VAL A 211 9.10 -4.16 22.72
C VAL A 211 8.56 -4.09 24.16
N LYS A 212 9.47 -4.19 25.12
CA LYS A 212 9.10 -4.14 26.53
C LYS A 212 8.47 -2.81 26.94
N SER A 213 7.86 -2.80 28.13
CA SER A 213 7.26 -1.62 28.72
C SER A 213 8.24 -0.45 28.77
N GLY A 214 7.77 0.72 28.37
CA GLY A 214 8.53 1.95 28.32
C GLY A 214 7.93 2.96 27.35
N ALA A 215 8.29 4.22 27.54
CA ALA A 215 7.94 5.30 26.61
C ALA A 215 9.10 5.56 25.65
N TYR A 216 8.96 5.19 24.38
CA TYR A 216 9.96 5.31 23.31
C TYR A 216 9.73 6.59 22.52
N GLY A 217 10.56 7.61 22.75
CA GLY A 217 10.54 8.89 22.02
C GLY A 217 11.33 8.79 20.72
N GLU A 218 10.78 8.11 19.73
CA GLU A 218 11.43 7.90 18.43
C GLU A 218 10.41 7.81 17.31
N ARG A 219 10.83 8.25 16.10
CA ARG A 219 10.07 7.99 14.88
C ARG A 219 10.57 6.69 14.28
N VAL A 220 9.66 5.75 14.06
CA VAL A 220 9.98 4.43 13.50
C VAL A 220 9.49 4.36 12.07
N GLU A 221 10.36 3.94 11.16
CA GLU A 221 10.04 3.78 9.73
C GLU A 221 10.41 2.39 9.22
N ILE A 222 9.39 1.65 8.77
CA ILE A 222 9.56 0.32 8.19
C ILE A 222 9.65 0.45 6.67
N GLN A 223 10.81 0.11 6.12
CA GLN A 223 11.07 0.18 4.68
C GLN A 223 10.27 -0.88 3.91
N ARG A 224 9.94 -0.59 2.64
CA ARG A 224 9.12 -1.47 1.77
C ARG A 224 9.64 -2.90 1.65
N ASN A 225 10.96 -3.08 1.66
CA ASN A 225 11.60 -4.39 1.53
C ASN A 225 11.50 -5.24 2.82
N MET A 226 11.02 -4.67 3.93
CA MET A 226 10.84 -5.39 5.20
C MET A 226 9.42 -5.93 5.29
N LYS A 227 9.22 -7.15 4.78
CA LYS A 227 7.92 -7.85 4.82
C LYS A 227 7.80 -8.69 6.08
N ASN A 228 6.56 -8.98 6.48
CA ASN A 228 6.21 -9.91 7.58
C ASN A 228 6.87 -9.62 8.94
N VAL A 229 6.91 -8.34 9.32
CA VAL A 229 7.41 -7.90 10.62
C VAL A 229 6.23 -7.70 11.57
N MET A 230 6.32 -8.27 12.77
CA MET A 230 5.35 -8.15 13.84
C MET A 230 5.98 -7.42 15.01
N PHE A 231 5.37 -6.33 15.47
CA PHE A 231 5.77 -5.66 16.69
C PHE A 231 4.80 -6.01 17.80
N VAL A 232 5.33 -6.37 18.97
CA VAL A 232 4.53 -6.74 20.14
C VAL A 232 4.96 -5.98 21.37
N GLY A 233 4.03 -5.30 22.05
CA GLY A 233 4.27 -4.62 23.32
C GLY A 233 3.94 -5.46 24.56
N ASP A 234 4.27 -4.94 25.75
CA ASP A 234 3.79 -5.48 27.05
C ASP A 234 2.32 -5.13 27.35
N GLY A 235 1.70 -4.31 26.49
CA GLY A 235 0.32 -3.82 26.54
C GLY A 235 0.23 -2.35 26.06
N MET A 236 -0.94 -1.91 25.56
CA MET A 236 -1.21 -0.52 25.12
C MET A 236 -0.73 0.54 26.10
N ASP A 237 -0.96 0.28 27.39
CA ASP A 237 -0.74 1.22 28.49
C ASP A 237 0.72 1.19 29.00
N LYS A 238 1.52 0.23 28.53
CA LYS A 238 2.88 -0.02 29.00
C LYS A 238 3.94 0.28 27.96
N THR A 239 3.69 -0.05 26.70
CA THR A 239 4.63 0.17 25.60
C THR A 239 4.12 1.30 24.73
N ILE A 240 4.67 2.49 24.90
CA ILE A 240 4.20 3.70 24.23
C ILE A 240 5.29 4.21 23.29
N VAL A 241 4.97 4.38 22.01
CA VAL A 241 5.85 5.05 21.04
C VAL A 241 5.34 6.47 20.83
N THR A 242 6.22 7.46 20.97
CA THR A 242 5.86 8.89 20.97
C THR A 242 6.72 9.66 19.98
N GLY A 243 6.10 10.65 19.34
CA GLY A 243 6.75 11.57 18.42
C GLY A 243 6.06 12.93 18.48
N THR A 244 6.82 13.99 18.16
CA THR A 244 6.38 15.39 18.29
C THR A 244 6.37 16.15 16.98
N ARG A 245 6.67 15.48 15.86
CA ARG A 245 6.73 16.12 14.53
C ARG A 245 5.34 16.54 14.08
N ASN A 246 5.26 17.73 13.49
CA ASN A 246 4.02 18.31 13.00
C ASN A 246 4.32 19.27 11.84
N VAL A 247 3.26 19.66 11.11
CA VAL A 247 3.37 20.49 9.91
C VAL A 247 3.85 21.91 10.22
N VAL A 248 3.42 22.47 11.36
CA VAL A 248 3.80 23.82 11.81
C VAL A 248 5.31 23.92 12.01
N ASP A 249 5.93 22.86 12.54
CA ASP A 249 7.38 22.75 12.77
C ASP A 249 8.16 22.26 11.54
N GLY A 250 7.55 22.30 10.35
CA GLY A 250 8.23 22.04 9.09
C GLY A 250 8.20 20.59 8.59
N ALA A 251 7.58 19.65 9.34
CA ALA A 251 7.26 18.34 8.78
C ALA A 251 6.19 18.46 7.67
N SER A 252 5.99 17.38 6.94
CA SER A 252 4.80 17.14 6.12
C SER A 252 3.83 16.24 6.87
N THR A 253 2.58 16.17 6.43
CA THR A 253 1.62 15.18 6.94
C THR A 253 2.21 13.75 6.96
N LEU A 254 2.90 13.31 5.90
CA LEU A 254 3.49 11.95 5.85
C LEU A 254 4.70 11.78 6.79
N SER A 255 5.57 12.79 6.88
CA SER A 255 6.79 12.72 7.71
C SER A 255 6.56 13.01 9.19
N SER A 256 5.35 13.49 9.56
CA SER A 256 4.91 13.70 10.95
C SER A 256 4.57 12.41 11.69
N ALA A 257 4.25 11.32 10.95
CA ALA A 257 3.88 10.05 11.56
C ALA A 257 4.97 9.52 12.51
N THR A 258 4.57 9.16 13.72
CA THR A 258 5.45 8.60 14.76
C THR A 258 5.85 7.16 14.41
N PHE A 259 4.94 6.39 13.83
CA PHE A 259 5.21 5.05 13.33
C PHE A 259 4.69 4.95 11.88
N GLY A 260 5.60 4.74 10.92
CA GLY A 260 5.29 4.76 9.50
C GLY A 260 5.76 3.49 8.79
N LYS A 261 5.00 3.05 7.77
CA LYS A 261 5.42 2.01 6.83
C LYS A 261 5.13 2.40 5.40
N SER A 262 6.08 2.09 4.51
CA SER A 262 5.86 2.14 3.08
C SER A 262 4.97 0.97 2.61
N ILE A 263 3.93 1.28 1.83
CA ILE A 263 2.82 0.40 1.51
C ILE A 263 3.30 -0.84 0.74
N ASN A 264 3.22 -1.96 1.45
CA ASN A 264 2.98 -3.32 0.98
C ASN A 264 2.43 -4.02 2.21
N ILE A 265 1.10 -4.12 2.30
CA ILE A 265 0.33 -4.51 3.49
C ILE A 265 0.83 -5.88 3.97
N THR A 266 1.69 -5.97 4.99
CA THR A 266 1.31 -6.46 6.31
C THR A 266 1.77 -5.51 7.41
N PHE A 267 0.84 -4.83 8.09
CA PHE A 267 1.15 -4.10 9.32
C PHE A 267 0.35 -4.70 10.47
N VAL A 268 1.04 -4.93 11.58
CA VAL A 268 0.44 -5.26 12.86
C VAL A 268 1.22 -4.49 13.92
N LEU A 269 0.52 -3.56 14.57
CA LEU A 269 0.87 -3.03 15.88
C LEU A 269 -0.38 -3.13 16.76
N LEU A 270 -0.16 -3.49 18.02
CA LEU A 270 -1.08 -4.15 18.94
C LEU A 270 -1.92 -3.22 19.82
N TYR A 271 -2.93 -3.86 20.45
CA TYR A 271 -3.61 -3.49 21.69
C TYR A 271 -2.68 -3.23 22.87
#